data_AF-A0A2S7PRT2-F1
#
_entry.id   AF-A0A2S7PRT2-F1
#
_cell.length_a   1.000
_cell.length_b   1.000
_cell.length_c   1.000
_cell.angle_alpha   90.00
_cell.angle_beta   90.00
_cell.angle_gamma   90.00
#
_symmetry.space_group_name_H-M   'P 1'
#
loop_
_entity.id
_entity.type
_entity.pdbx_description
1 polymer ?
#
loop_
_entity_poly.entity_id
_entity_poly.type
_entity_poly.pdbx_seq_one_letter_code
_entity_poly.pdbx_strand_id
1 'polypeptide(L)'
;MHVKTGFDKAVDHLSKYNPREISEHQKGVVVPLMTFLELVNVGDLISQMIDVFYEQQLATTKLADRNDFLDPAVKAKKKFEQMLDERVAAGLNKGIDVLMDEVEYICGSTQQATDYNPPEFDANGANQDIDIGPTNTAQQVVELVESHTKMLTGSTDKTMLDVFNQEVGLRLFTAICKHLKRQRISTAGAIKLISDMNLR
;
A
#
# COMPACT_ATOMS: atom_id res chain seq x y z
N MET A 1 -19.57 19.67 7.71
CA MET A 1 -19.07 18.29 7.54
C MET A 1 -17.55 18.34 7.34
N HIS A 2 -16.80 18.52 8.43
CA HIS A 2 -15.35 18.74 8.38
C HIS A 2 -14.56 17.46 8.13
N VAL A 3 -14.98 16.34 8.73
CA VAL A 3 -14.35 15.01 8.57
C VAL A 3 -14.30 14.58 7.11
N LYS A 4 -15.45 14.57 6.42
CA LYS A 4 -15.51 14.24 4.98
C LYS A 4 -14.55 15.09 4.15
N THR A 5 -14.52 16.40 4.39
CA THR A 5 -13.64 17.31 3.64
C THR A 5 -12.16 17.02 3.91
N GLY A 6 -11.81 16.62 5.14
CA GLY A 6 -10.47 16.18 5.50
C GLY A 6 -10.07 14.91 4.74
N PHE A 7 -10.93 13.89 4.76
CA PHE A 7 -10.71 12.65 4.01
C PHE A 7 -10.63 12.87 2.49
N ASP A 8 -11.53 13.68 1.93
CA ASP A 8 -11.52 14.02 0.50
C ASP A 8 -10.17 14.64 0.09
N LYS A 9 -9.64 15.56 0.92
CA LYS A 9 -8.33 16.18 0.70
C LYS A 9 -7.17 15.19 0.85
N ALA A 10 -7.23 14.30 1.85
CA ALA A 10 -6.18 13.31 2.06
C ALA A 10 -6.12 12.28 0.93
N VAL A 11 -7.27 11.83 0.43
CA VAL A 11 -7.36 10.95 -0.76
C VAL A 11 -6.85 11.67 -2.01
N ASP A 12 -7.22 12.94 -2.21
CA ASP A 12 -6.70 13.74 -3.32
C ASP A 12 -5.17 13.91 -3.24
N HIS A 13 -4.63 14.15 -2.04
CA HIS A 13 -3.19 14.24 -1.82
C HIS A 13 -2.46 12.92 -2.11
N LEU A 14 -3.01 11.78 -1.66
CA LEU A 14 -2.51 10.46 -2.03
C LEU A 14 -2.54 10.25 -3.55
N SER A 15 -3.58 10.72 -4.21
CA SER A 15 -3.77 10.49 -5.64
C SER A 15 -2.77 11.24 -6.53
N LYS A 16 -2.29 12.39 -6.06
CA LYS A 16 -1.33 13.26 -6.74
C LYS A 16 0.11 12.99 -6.32
N TYR A 17 0.31 12.14 -5.33
CA TYR A 17 1.64 11.84 -4.83
C TYR A 17 2.44 11.09 -5.89
N ASN A 18 3.56 11.70 -6.29
CA ASN A 18 4.55 11.10 -7.16
C ASN A 18 5.85 10.94 -6.35
N PRO A 19 6.23 9.72 -5.94
CA PRO A 19 7.47 9.47 -5.20
C PRO A 19 8.72 10.06 -5.88
N ARG A 20 8.68 10.19 -7.22
CA ARG A 20 9.84 10.53 -8.06
C ARG A 20 10.12 12.03 -8.09
N GLU A 21 9.10 12.88 -7.94
CA GLU A 21 9.23 14.35 -7.97
C GLU A 21 9.77 14.94 -6.65
N ILE A 22 9.89 14.13 -5.60
CA ILE A 22 10.25 14.56 -4.24
C ILE A 22 11.76 14.41 -3.96
N SER A 23 12.53 14.08 -4.99
CA SER A 23 13.98 13.89 -4.88
C SER A 23 14.72 15.21 -4.73
N GLU A 24 15.01 15.61 -3.48
CA GLU A 24 16.37 16.04 -3.04
C GLU A 24 16.47 16.32 -1.53
N HIS A 25 15.38 16.59 -0.80
CA HIS A 25 15.45 16.97 0.63
C HIS A 25 14.70 16.04 1.60
N GLN A 26 14.01 14.99 1.12
CA GLN A 26 13.21 14.08 1.98
C GLN A 26 13.28 12.62 1.52
N LYS A 27 14.50 12.08 1.35
CA LYS A 27 14.76 10.69 0.94
C LYS A 27 14.32 9.59 1.94
N GLY A 28 13.37 9.85 2.82
CA GLY A 28 12.96 8.88 3.84
C GLY A 28 11.51 9.00 4.29
N VAL A 29 10.66 9.76 3.60
CA VAL A 29 9.34 10.06 4.14
C VAL A 29 8.25 9.51 3.25
N VAL A 30 7.83 8.30 3.62
CA VAL A 30 6.57 7.67 3.28
C VAL A 30 5.41 8.45 3.97
N VAL A 31 5.39 9.79 3.81
CA VAL A 31 4.47 10.72 4.52
C VAL A 31 3.01 10.47 4.15
N PRO A 32 2.63 10.37 2.86
CA PRO A 32 1.23 10.55 2.50
C PRO A 32 0.34 9.41 2.99
N LEU A 33 0.84 8.17 2.90
CA LEU A 33 0.12 7.01 3.41
C LEU A 33 0.09 7.04 4.94
N MET A 34 1.21 7.40 5.60
CA MET A 34 1.26 7.56 7.05
C MET A 34 0.24 8.59 7.56
N THR A 35 0.25 9.80 6.99
CA THR A 35 -0.69 10.87 7.33
C THR A 35 -2.14 10.48 7.04
N PHE A 36 -2.38 9.72 5.98
CA PHE A 36 -3.70 9.17 5.71
C PHE A 36 -4.13 8.20 6.82
N LEU A 37 -3.27 7.28 7.25
CA LEU A 37 -3.57 6.33 8.33
C LEU A 37 -3.78 7.01 9.67
N GLU A 38 -3.03 8.07 9.98
CA GLU A 38 -3.29 8.92 11.14
C GLU A 38 -4.70 9.54 11.08
N LEU A 39 -5.12 9.99 9.90
CA LEU A 39 -6.47 10.50 9.69
C LEU A 39 -7.54 9.41 9.84
N VAL A 40 -7.27 8.17 9.41
CA VAL A 40 -8.13 7.00 9.66
C VAL A 40 -8.34 6.81 11.16
N ASN A 41 -7.26 6.79 11.95
CA ASN A 41 -7.34 6.66 13.41
C ASN A 41 -8.16 7.77 14.08
N VAL A 42 -8.02 9.02 13.60
CA VAL A 42 -8.85 10.15 14.08
C VAL A 42 -10.32 9.94 13.70
N GLY A 43 -10.60 9.45 12.49
CA GLY A 43 -11.95 9.10 12.05
C GLY A 43 -12.59 8.05 12.94
N ASP A 44 -11.87 6.98 13.25
CA ASP A 44 -12.32 5.89 14.12
C ASP A 44 -12.60 6.39 15.54
N LEU A 45 -11.72 7.23 16.10
CA LEU A 45 -11.93 7.83 17.42
C LEU A 45 -13.20 8.69 17.45
N ILE A 46 -13.44 9.50 16.41
CA ILE A 46 -14.68 10.28 16.30
C ILE A 46 -15.90 9.36 16.21
N SER A 47 -15.82 8.27 15.43
CA SER A 47 -16.89 7.28 15.31
C SER A 47 -17.23 6.65 16.67
N GLN A 48 -16.21 6.24 17.43
CA GLN A 48 -16.36 5.72 18.79
C GLN A 48 -16.98 6.75 19.75
N MET A 49 -16.56 8.01 19.69
CA MET A 49 -17.16 9.08 20.50
C MET A 49 -18.64 9.31 20.17
N ILE A 50 -19.02 9.23 18.89
CA ILE A 50 -20.42 9.33 18.45
C ILE A 50 -21.24 8.14 18.98
N ASP A 51 -20.68 6.93 18.94
CA ASP A 51 -21.34 5.73 19.47
C ASP A 51 -21.60 5.85 20.98
N VAL A 52 -20.59 6.24 21.75
CA VAL A 52 -20.73 6.47 23.20
C VAL A 52 -21.73 7.58 23.51
N PHE A 53 -21.69 8.69 22.76
CA PHE A 53 -22.66 9.78 22.92
C PHE A 53 -24.08 9.32 22.62
N TYR A 54 -24.28 8.56 21.54
CA TYR A 54 -25.58 8.02 21.16
C TYR A 54 -26.15 7.13 22.30
N GLU A 55 -25.34 6.20 22.81
CA GLU A 55 -25.75 5.29 23.88
C GLU A 55 -26.09 6.03 25.18
N GLN A 56 -25.23 6.97 25.61
CA GLN A 56 -25.38 7.65 26.89
C GLN A 56 -26.42 8.77 26.88
N GLN A 57 -26.51 9.54 25.79
CA GLN A 57 -27.28 10.79 25.77
C GLN A 57 -28.57 10.69 24.99
N LEU A 58 -28.73 9.71 24.09
CA LEU A 58 -29.94 9.54 23.29
C LEU A 58 -30.70 8.27 23.68
N ALA A 59 -30.03 7.13 23.73
CA ALA A 59 -30.68 5.85 24.07
C ALA A 59 -31.05 5.78 25.56
N THR A 60 -30.09 6.05 26.46
CA THR A 60 -30.31 5.96 27.92
C THR A 60 -31.35 6.98 28.42
N THR A 61 -31.40 8.17 27.81
CA THR A 61 -32.37 9.23 28.12
C THR A 61 -33.73 9.01 27.45
N LYS A 62 -33.89 7.94 26.66
CA LYS A 62 -35.09 7.60 25.87
C LYS A 62 -35.48 8.67 24.85
N LEU A 63 -34.50 9.44 24.36
CA LEU A 63 -34.68 10.41 23.28
C LEU A 63 -34.56 9.77 21.89
N ALA A 64 -33.98 8.58 21.79
CA ALA A 64 -33.91 7.76 20.59
C ALA A 64 -34.11 6.27 20.95
N ASP A 65 -34.73 5.49 20.06
CA ASP A 65 -34.86 4.04 20.20
C ASP A 65 -33.83 3.33 19.31
N ARG A 66 -33.00 2.48 19.92
CA ARG A 66 -32.00 1.66 19.21
C ARG A 66 -32.62 0.70 18.19
N ASN A 67 -33.84 0.23 18.44
CA ASN A 67 -34.53 -0.70 17.56
C ASN A 67 -35.30 0.01 16.45
N ASP A 68 -35.47 1.33 16.56
CA ASP A 68 -36.09 2.13 15.52
C ASP A 68 -35.06 2.48 14.43
N PHE A 69 -34.99 1.63 13.40
CA PHE A 69 -34.13 1.90 12.25
C PHE A 69 -34.54 3.17 11.47
N LEU A 70 -35.76 3.67 11.68
CA LEU A 70 -36.23 4.91 11.06
C LEU A 70 -35.77 6.16 11.80
N ASP A 71 -35.27 6.00 13.03
CA ASP A 71 -34.79 7.08 13.87
C ASP A 71 -33.71 7.92 13.15
N PRO A 72 -33.89 9.25 13.08
CA PRO A 72 -32.95 10.13 12.40
C PRO A 72 -31.52 10.08 12.95
N ALA A 73 -31.33 9.86 14.25
CA ALA A 73 -30.02 9.77 14.88
C ALA A 73 -29.34 8.42 14.55
N VAL A 74 -30.09 7.31 14.54
CA VAL A 74 -29.59 6.00 14.07
C VAL A 74 -29.13 6.09 12.62
N LYS A 75 -29.95 6.72 11.76
CA LYS A 75 -29.62 6.93 10.34
C LYS A 75 -28.40 7.83 10.16
N ALA A 76 -28.30 8.92 10.91
CA ALA A 76 -27.17 9.85 10.83
C ALA A 76 -25.86 9.19 11.26
N LYS A 77 -25.89 8.38 12.33
CA LYS A 77 -24.75 7.60 12.81
C LYS A 77 -24.27 6.60 11.75
N LYS A 78 -25.17 5.75 11.24
CA LYS A 78 -24.83 4.78 10.18
C LYS A 78 -24.31 5.45 8.92
N LYS A 79 -24.87 6.59 8.54
CA LYS A 79 -24.40 7.37 7.38
C LYS A 79 -23.00 7.94 7.60
N PHE A 80 -22.64 8.30 8.84
CA PHE A 80 -21.30 8.76 9.18
C PHE A 80 -20.29 7.61 9.12
N GLU A 81 -20.62 6.46 9.72
CA GLU A 81 -19.80 5.23 9.66
C GLU A 81 -19.55 4.81 8.21
N GLN A 82 -20.62 4.70 7.40
CA GLN A 82 -20.51 4.38 5.98
C GLN A 82 -19.62 5.37 5.23
N MET A 83 -19.74 6.68 5.51
CA MET A 83 -18.91 7.69 4.87
C MET A 83 -17.43 7.55 5.24
N LEU A 84 -17.11 7.17 6.48
CA LEU A 84 -15.73 6.86 6.87
C LEU A 84 -15.23 5.63 6.11
N ASP A 85 -15.96 4.52 6.15
CA ASP A 85 -15.58 3.26 5.51
C ASP A 85 -15.29 3.44 4.01
N GLU A 86 -16.16 4.14 3.29
CA GLU A 86 -15.99 4.42 1.86
C GLU A 86 -14.71 5.24 1.59
N ARG A 87 -14.36 6.17 2.47
CA ARG A 87 -13.18 7.03 2.30
C ARG A 87 -11.89 6.34 2.70
N VAL A 88 -11.92 5.52 3.75
CA VAL A 88 -10.81 4.65 4.14
C VAL A 88 -10.49 3.69 3.01
N ALA A 89 -11.49 2.97 2.49
CA ALA A 89 -11.32 2.03 1.39
C ALA A 89 -10.76 2.71 0.12
N ALA A 90 -11.25 3.90 -0.23
CA ALA A 90 -10.76 4.66 -1.37
C ALA A 90 -9.29 5.08 -1.21
N GLY A 91 -8.91 5.59 -0.03
CA GLY A 91 -7.53 6.02 0.22
C GLY A 91 -6.53 4.86 0.28
N LEU A 92 -6.89 3.74 0.91
CA LEU A 92 -6.04 2.53 0.92
C LEU A 92 -5.82 2.00 -0.50
N ASN A 93 -6.88 1.87 -1.30
CA ASN A 93 -6.74 1.46 -2.70
C ASN A 93 -5.80 2.40 -3.47
N LYS A 94 -5.92 3.71 -3.27
CA LYS A 94 -5.06 4.66 -3.97
C LYS A 94 -3.61 4.58 -3.51
N GLY A 95 -3.37 4.36 -2.22
CA GLY A 95 -2.03 4.12 -1.69
C GLY A 95 -1.38 2.86 -2.28
N ILE A 96 -2.16 1.79 -2.45
CA ILE A 96 -1.70 0.56 -3.10
C ILE A 96 -1.40 0.80 -4.59
N ASP A 97 -2.24 1.55 -5.31
CA ASP A 97 -1.98 1.90 -6.72
C ASP A 97 -0.61 2.56 -6.86
N VAL A 98 -0.33 3.59 -6.04
CA VAL A 98 0.96 4.30 -6.04
C VAL A 98 2.12 3.36 -5.74
N LEU A 99 1.98 2.48 -4.75
CA LEU A 99 3.01 1.49 -4.41
C LEU A 99 3.30 0.57 -5.60
N MET A 100 2.26 0.08 -6.28
CA MET A 100 2.40 -0.81 -7.43
C MET A 100 3.00 -0.09 -8.65
N ASP A 101 2.62 1.17 -8.89
CA ASP A 101 3.20 2.00 -9.95
C ASP A 101 4.71 2.21 -9.74
N GLU A 102 5.15 2.30 -8.48
CA GLU A 102 6.57 2.41 -8.14
C GLU A 102 7.32 1.07 -8.27
N VAL A 103 6.69 -0.05 -7.87
CA VAL A 103 7.22 -1.39 -8.16
C VAL A 103 7.41 -1.61 -9.66
N GLU A 104 6.39 -1.30 -10.48
CA GLU A 104 6.49 -1.43 -11.94
C GLU A 104 7.60 -0.55 -12.53
N TYR A 105 7.81 0.65 -11.96
CA TYR A 105 8.89 1.53 -12.39
C TYR A 105 10.27 1.04 -12.00
N ILE A 106 10.48 0.58 -10.76
CA ILE A 106 11.76 -0.03 -10.36
C ILE A 106 12.08 -1.18 -11.30
N CYS A 107 11.14 -2.13 -11.46
CA CYS A 107 11.30 -3.24 -12.40
C CYS A 107 11.62 -2.77 -13.83
N GLY A 108 10.94 -1.73 -14.33
CA GLY A 108 11.14 -1.23 -15.69
C GLY A 108 12.41 -0.40 -15.92
N SER A 109 12.96 0.21 -14.86
CA SER A 109 14.07 1.16 -14.98
C SER A 109 15.41 0.60 -14.48
N THR A 110 15.40 -0.34 -13.54
CA THR A 110 16.62 -0.88 -12.94
C THR A 110 16.97 -2.28 -13.41
N GLN A 111 15.99 -3.07 -13.90
CA GLN A 111 16.26 -4.42 -14.38
C GLN A 111 16.82 -4.41 -15.80
N GLN A 112 18.04 -4.90 -15.96
CA GLN A 112 18.71 -4.99 -17.25
C GLN A 112 18.32 -6.30 -17.95
N ALA A 113 18.28 -6.27 -19.29
CA ALA A 113 18.03 -7.47 -20.09
C ALA A 113 19.09 -8.57 -19.87
N THR A 114 20.29 -8.19 -19.41
CA THR A 114 21.39 -9.10 -19.10
C THR A 114 21.27 -9.76 -17.71
N ASP A 115 20.39 -9.28 -16.83
CA ASP A 115 20.28 -9.82 -15.47
C ASP A 115 19.78 -11.27 -15.47
N TYR A 116 18.78 -11.57 -16.30
CA TYR A 116 18.25 -12.93 -16.48
C TYR A 116 18.71 -13.62 -17.77
N ASN A 117 19.47 -12.93 -18.61
CA ASN A 117 20.07 -13.49 -19.81
C ASN A 117 21.50 -12.96 -19.97
N PRO A 118 22.41 -13.34 -19.06
CA PRO A 118 23.81 -12.92 -19.12
C PRO A 118 24.48 -13.46 -20.38
N PRO A 119 25.48 -12.72 -20.94
CA PRO A 119 26.27 -13.21 -22.06
C PRO A 119 27.14 -14.40 -21.64
N GLU A 120 27.35 -15.35 -22.55
CA GLU A 120 28.14 -16.57 -22.29
C GLU A 120 29.63 -16.28 -22.04
N PHE A 121 30.15 -15.19 -22.61
CA PHE A 121 31.54 -14.76 -22.50
C PHE A 121 31.58 -13.29 -22.07
N ASP A 122 32.56 -12.93 -21.25
CA ASP A 122 32.86 -11.53 -20.94
C ASP A 122 33.51 -10.80 -22.13
N ALA A 123 33.75 -9.50 -22.01
CA ALA A 123 34.39 -8.69 -23.05
C ALA A 123 35.80 -9.16 -23.44
N ASN A 124 36.42 -10.02 -22.62
CA ASN A 124 37.76 -10.57 -22.81
C ASN A 124 37.72 -12.05 -23.27
N GLY A 125 36.53 -12.62 -23.52
CA GLY A 125 36.36 -14.00 -23.96
C GLY A 125 36.49 -15.06 -22.86
N ALA A 126 36.51 -14.65 -21.58
CA ALA A 126 36.52 -15.55 -20.44
C ALA A 126 35.09 -15.91 -20.00
N ASN A 127 34.92 -17.08 -19.37
CA ASN A 127 33.67 -17.42 -18.69
C ASN A 127 33.39 -16.38 -17.62
N GLN A 128 32.22 -15.75 -17.65
CA GLN A 128 31.79 -14.87 -16.57
C GLN A 128 31.60 -15.69 -15.28
N ASP A 129 32.18 -15.21 -14.18
CA ASP A 129 31.74 -15.60 -12.85
C ASP A 129 30.28 -15.16 -12.70
N ILE A 130 29.37 -16.14 -12.69
CA ILE A 130 27.94 -15.89 -12.54
C ILE A 130 27.71 -15.45 -11.09
N ASP A 131 27.42 -14.17 -10.89
CA ASP A 131 26.95 -13.66 -9.61
C ASP A 131 25.60 -14.30 -9.25
N ILE A 132 25.61 -15.10 -8.17
CA ILE A 132 24.49 -15.91 -7.67
C ILE A 132 23.53 -15.07 -6.79
N GLY A 133 23.90 -13.82 -6.46
CA GLY A 133 23.08 -12.93 -5.64
C GLY A 133 21.78 -12.48 -6.31
N PRO A 134 20.84 -11.92 -5.54
CA PRO A 134 19.65 -11.28 -6.09
C PRO A 134 20.05 -10.04 -6.91
N THR A 135 19.20 -9.67 -7.85
CA THR A 135 19.30 -8.42 -8.60
C THR A 135 19.08 -7.23 -7.67
N ASN A 136 19.75 -6.11 -7.98
CA ASN A 136 19.51 -4.85 -7.28
C ASN A 136 18.03 -4.42 -7.39
N THR A 137 17.39 -4.70 -8.53
CA THR A 137 15.96 -4.51 -8.72
C THR A 137 15.13 -5.25 -7.68
N ALA A 138 15.38 -6.55 -7.48
CA ALA A 138 14.63 -7.34 -6.50
C ALA A 138 14.84 -6.79 -5.07
N GLN A 139 16.08 -6.38 -4.74
CA GLN A 139 16.39 -5.77 -3.46
C GLN A 139 15.59 -4.47 -3.24
N GLN A 140 15.54 -3.59 -4.24
CA GLN A 140 14.78 -2.34 -4.18
C GLN A 140 13.27 -2.57 -4.08
N VAL A 141 12.72 -3.55 -4.81
CA VAL A 141 11.30 -3.90 -4.72
C VAL A 141 10.95 -4.42 -3.32
N VAL A 142 11.78 -5.30 -2.75
CA VAL A 142 11.56 -5.82 -1.39
C VAL A 142 11.63 -4.68 -0.37
N GLU A 143 12.66 -3.83 -0.44
CA GLU A 143 12.81 -2.70 0.48
C GLU A 143 11.62 -1.72 0.41
N LEU A 144 11.14 -1.41 -0.80
CA LEU A 144 9.99 -0.54 -1.01
C LEU A 144 8.71 -1.12 -0.38
N VAL A 145 8.40 -2.38 -0.67
CA VAL A 145 7.18 -3.05 -0.17
C VAL A 145 7.28 -3.27 1.34
N GLU A 146 8.45 -3.65 1.85
CA GLU A 146 8.67 -3.85 3.28
C GLU A 146 8.50 -2.53 4.05
N SER A 147 9.01 -1.42 3.52
CA SER A 147 8.83 -0.09 4.12
C SER A 147 7.35 0.30 4.25
N HIS A 148 6.56 0.08 3.19
CA HIS A 148 5.13 0.41 3.17
C HIS A 148 4.29 -0.52 4.05
N THR A 149 4.64 -1.81 4.13
CA THR A 149 3.91 -2.78 4.97
C THR A 149 4.24 -2.62 6.46
N LYS A 150 5.50 -2.32 6.80
CA LYS A 150 5.91 -2.00 8.18
C LYS A 150 5.25 -0.75 8.73
N MET A 151 4.96 0.26 7.88
CA MET A 151 4.26 1.48 8.28
C MET A 151 2.89 1.26 8.92
N LEU A 152 2.18 0.24 8.43
CA LEU A 152 0.85 -0.10 8.92
C LEU A 152 0.91 -0.92 10.21
N THR A 153 2.09 -1.42 10.57
CA THR A 153 2.27 -2.26 11.75
C THR A 153 2.29 -1.37 12.99
N GLY A 154 1.23 -1.43 13.81
CA GLY A 154 1.09 -0.68 15.07
C GLY A 154 0.26 0.60 15.00
N SER A 155 -0.17 1.02 13.80
CA SER A 155 -0.98 2.23 13.58
C SER A 155 -2.40 1.91 13.07
N THR A 156 -2.76 0.63 12.93
CA THR A 156 -3.99 0.20 12.25
C THR A 156 -4.55 -1.08 12.89
N ASP A 157 -5.88 -1.25 12.86
CA ASP A 157 -6.55 -2.48 13.29
C ASP A 157 -6.10 -3.71 12.48
N LYS A 158 -6.06 -4.88 13.11
CA LYS A 158 -5.59 -6.14 12.51
C LYS A 158 -6.32 -6.49 11.21
N THR A 159 -7.63 -6.29 11.15
CA THR A 159 -8.47 -6.60 9.98
C THR A 159 -8.08 -5.73 8.79
N MET A 160 -7.87 -4.43 9.02
CA MET A 160 -7.46 -3.52 7.96
C MET A 160 -6.03 -3.81 7.47
N LEU A 161 -5.13 -4.18 8.38
CA LEU A 161 -3.78 -4.63 8.02
C LEU A 161 -3.81 -5.91 7.17
N ASP A 162 -4.64 -6.88 7.54
CA ASP A 162 -4.77 -8.16 6.82
C ASP A 162 -5.31 -7.92 5.40
N VAL A 163 -6.34 -7.09 5.23
CA VAL A 163 -6.90 -6.73 3.91
C VAL A 163 -5.87 -5.99 3.05
N PHE A 164 -5.15 -5.02 3.63
CA PHE A 164 -4.12 -4.29 2.91
C PHE A 164 -3.01 -5.23 2.42
N ASN A 165 -2.48 -6.09 3.30
CA ASN A 165 -1.41 -7.02 2.95
C ASN A 165 -1.85 -8.04 1.90
N GLN A 166 -3.10 -8.52 1.99
CA GLN A 166 -3.67 -9.42 0.99
C GLN A 166 -3.73 -8.75 -0.40
N GLU A 167 -4.21 -7.51 -0.46
CA GLU A 167 -4.32 -6.77 -1.73
C GLU A 167 -2.94 -6.42 -2.31
N VAL A 168 -2.00 -5.96 -1.46
CA VAL A 168 -0.60 -5.72 -1.88
C VAL A 168 0.03 -6.99 -2.41
N GLY A 169 -0.12 -8.13 -1.72
CA GLY A 169 0.44 -9.41 -2.15
C GLY A 169 -0.10 -9.85 -3.52
N LEU A 170 -1.41 -9.72 -3.73
CA LEU A 170 -2.05 -10.07 -5.01
C LEU A 170 -1.54 -9.20 -6.17
N ARG A 171 -1.49 -7.88 -5.97
CA ARG A 171 -1.05 -6.94 -7.01
C ARG A 171 0.45 -7.02 -7.27
N LEU A 172 1.26 -7.19 -6.23
CA LEU A 172 2.71 -7.40 -6.35
C LEU A 172 3.01 -8.66 -7.16
N PHE A 173 2.36 -9.77 -6.82
CA PHE A 173 2.48 -11.01 -7.58
C PHE A 173 2.14 -10.81 -9.07
N THR A 174 1.05 -10.08 -9.34
CA THR A 174 0.62 -9.76 -10.71
C THR A 174 1.64 -8.90 -11.45
N ALA A 175 2.18 -7.86 -10.80
CA ALA A 175 3.19 -6.97 -11.36
C ALA A 175 4.49 -7.72 -11.68
N ILE A 176 4.98 -8.56 -10.75
CA ILE A 176 6.16 -9.41 -10.95
C ILE A 176 5.92 -10.38 -12.11
N CYS A 177 4.78 -11.08 -12.13
CA CYS A 177 4.43 -12.00 -13.22
C CYS A 177 4.40 -11.29 -14.59
N LYS A 178 3.83 -10.09 -14.66
CA LYS A 178 3.80 -9.26 -15.87
C LYS A 178 5.21 -8.83 -16.29
N HIS A 179 6.06 -8.48 -15.35
CA HIS A 179 7.45 -8.11 -15.61
C HIS A 179 8.26 -9.30 -16.15
N LEU A 180 8.21 -10.45 -15.47
CA LEU A 180 8.96 -11.65 -15.86
C LEU A 180 8.59 -12.17 -17.26
N LYS A 181 7.30 -12.09 -17.63
CA LYS A 181 6.83 -12.46 -18.99
C LYS A 181 7.48 -11.63 -20.12
N ARG A 182 8.04 -10.47 -19.80
CA ARG A 182 8.73 -9.59 -20.76
C ARG A 182 10.24 -9.84 -20.82
N GLN A 183 10.78 -10.65 -19.92
CA GLN A 183 12.21 -10.93 -19.85
C GLN A 183 12.56 -12.17 -20.66
N ARG A 184 13.75 -12.15 -21.27
CA ARG A 184 14.39 -13.36 -21.78
C ARG A 184 15.17 -13.98 -20.64
N ILE A 185 14.98 -15.27 -20.40
CA ILE A 185 15.61 -15.98 -19.29
C ILE A 185 16.45 -17.13 -19.86
N SER A 186 17.76 -17.12 -19.62
CA SER A 186 18.67 -18.22 -19.96
C SER A 186 18.80 -19.21 -18.80
N THR A 187 19.40 -20.38 -19.05
CA THR A 187 19.69 -21.35 -17.98
C THR A 187 20.62 -20.79 -16.90
N ALA A 188 21.62 -20.00 -17.31
CA ALA A 188 22.52 -19.30 -16.40
C ALA A 188 21.79 -18.21 -15.60
N GLY A 189 20.99 -17.37 -16.26
CA GLY A 189 20.24 -16.30 -15.59
C GLY A 189 19.07 -16.79 -14.73
N ALA A 190 18.59 -18.03 -14.94
CA ALA A 190 17.58 -18.64 -14.08
C ALA A 190 18.04 -18.77 -12.61
N ILE A 191 19.34 -18.92 -12.36
CA ILE A 191 19.91 -18.97 -11.00
C ILE A 191 19.65 -17.63 -10.28
N LYS A 192 19.89 -16.52 -10.96
CA LYS A 192 19.67 -15.17 -10.43
C LYS A 192 18.18 -14.88 -10.23
N LEU A 193 17.32 -15.33 -11.15
CA LEU A 193 15.86 -15.27 -10.95
C LEU A 193 15.41 -16.07 -9.71
N ILE A 194 15.96 -17.28 -9.49
CA ILE A 194 15.65 -18.07 -8.29
C ILE A 194 16.12 -17.32 -7.02
N SER A 195 17.26 -16.63 -7.09
CA SER A 195 17.76 -15.78 -6.00
C SER A 195 16.77 -14.65 -5.68
N ASP A 196 16.27 -13.94 -6.71
CA ASP A 196 15.27 -12.88 -6.56
C ASP A 196 13.98 -13.39 -5.89
N MET A 197 13.49 -14.58 -6.28
CA MET A 197 12.24 -15.14 -5.74
C MET A 197 12.39 -15.65 -4.30
N ASN A 198 13.61 -15.92 -3.85
CA ASN A 198 13.90 -16.39 -2.49
C ASN A 198 14.38 -15.27 -1.56
N LEU A 199 14.40 -14.03 -2.03
CA LEU A 199 14.79 -12.88 -1.24
C LEU A 199 13.83 -12.73 -0.04
N ARG A 200 14.40 -12.55 1.15
CA ARG A 200 13.67 -12.43 2.43
C ARG A 200 14.03 -11.14 3.13
#